data_AF-A0A0W0CR59-F1
#
_entry.id   AF-A0A0W0CR59-F1
#
_cell.length_a   1.000
_cell.length_b   1.000
_cell.length_c   1.000
_cell.angle_alpha   90.00
_cell.angle_beta   90.00
_cell.angle_gamma   90.00
#
_symmetry.space_group_name_H-M   'P 1'
#
loop_
_entity.id
_entity.type
_entity.pdbx_description
1 polymer ?
#
loop_
_entity_poly.entity_id
_entity_poly.type
_entity_poly.pdbx_seq_one_letter_code
_entity_poly.pdbx_strand_id
1 'polypeptide(L)'
;MDKYLEHIDSALKLARYALDHGETPVACVFVHEKSDSVVAYGLNDTNDSLSGTAHAEFVAMRMLRDAVQAQGYASVQLKQLFKEIVCYVTVEPCIMCASALKQMGIHKIVFGCGNDRFGGNGTVLSIHSDKSTTVAGSTEYDRTILVPGIRRREAIMLLRYFYVRENDRAPKPRTKAERNLDKNTFPPMQWCNYLTRDDFTTIFGEPLISKYDNNEDLAGETINWDMIDNSHDSIINELQRESQNFELFLQNKKHKHST
;
A
#
# COMPACT_ATOMS: atom_id res chain seq x y z
N MET A 1 10.46 13.42 -3.45
CA MET A 1 9.27 12.95 -2.71
C MET A 1 8.01 13.08 -3.54
N ASP A 2 7.83 14.20 -4.24
CA ASP A 2 6.59 14.57 -4.93
C ASP A 2 6.02 13.49 -5.86
N LYS A 3 6.89 12.75 -6.57
CA LYS A 3 6.49 11.64 -7.44
C LYS A 3 5.74 10.49 -6.76
N TYR A 4 5.77 10.39 -5.43
CA TYR A 4 5.06 9.37 -4.68
C TYR A 4 3.76 9.89 -4.03
N LEU A 5 3.61 11.22 -3.94
CA LEU A 5 2.54 11.84 -3.15
C LEU A 5 1.17 11.61 -3.76
N GLU A 6 1.04 11.73 -5.09
CA GLU A 6 -0.25 11.57 -5.78
C GLU A 6 -0.88 10.20 -5.49
N HIS A 7 -0.14 9.12 -5.71
CA HIS A 7 -0.66 7.75 -5.57
C HIS A 7 -0.87 7.33 -4.12
N ILE A 8 0.00 7.77 -3.19
CA ILE A 8 -0.23 7.50 -1.77
C ILE A 8 -1.39 8.33 -1.21
N ASP A 9 -1.62 9.55 -1.72
CA ASP A 9 -2.76 10.38 -1.33
C ASP A 9 -4.06 9.71 -1.81
N SER A 10 -4.08 9.11 -3.00
CA SER A 10 -5.18 8.25 -3.47
C SER A 10 -5.42 7.04 -2.54
N ALA A 11 -4.35 6.37 -2.11
CA ALA A 11 -4.47 5.26 -1.14
C ALA A 11 -4.99 5.74 0.24
N LEU A 12 -4.61 6.94 0.69
CA LEU A 12 -5.09 7.52 1.95
C LEU A 12 -6.56 7.93 1.89
N LYS A 13 -7.00 8.53 0.78
CA LYS A 13 -8.42 8.80 0.53
C LYS A 13 -9.23 7.51 0.55
N LEU A 14 -8.72 6.44 -0.07
CA LEU A 14 -9.34 5.12 -0.06
C LEU A 14 -9.36 4.49 1.34
N ALA A 15 -8.29 4.66 2.12
CA ALA A 15 -8.23 4.20 3.52
C ALA A 15 -9.20 4.96 4.43
N ARG A 16 -9.37 6.27 4.21
CA ARG A 16 -10.39 7.09 4.87
C ARG A 16 -11.80 6.61 4.51
N TYR A 17 -12.05 6.30 3.24
CA TYR A 17 -13.31 5.69 2.80
C TYR A 17 -13.54 4.34 3.51
N ALA A 18 -12.54 3.46 3.58
CA ALA A 18 -12.63 2.19 4.30
C ALA A 18 -12.98 2.39 5.78
N LEU A 19 -12.33 3.37 6.43
CA LEU A 19 -12.66 3.76 7.80
C LEU A 19 -14.13 4.18 7.93
N ASP A 20 -14.64 5.05 7.05
CA ASP A 20 -16.04 5.49 7.07
C ASP A 20 -17.04 4.34 6.90
N HIS A 21 -16.63 3.26 6.23
CA HIS A 21 -17.44 2.06 6.01
C HIS A 21 -17.20 0.95 7.05
N GLY A 22 -16.51 1.27 8.16
CA GLY A 22 -16.31 0.35 9.28
C GLY A 22 -15.22 -0.70 9.05
N GLU A 23 -14.38 -0.52 8.03
CA GLU A 23 -13.20 -1.35 7.77
C GLU A 23 -11.92 -0.75 8.35
N THR A 24 -10.89 -1.59 8.45
CA THR A 24 -9.56 -1.12 8.86
C THR A 24 -9.02 -0.19 7.77
N PRO A 25 -8.44 1.00 8.10
CA PRO A 25 -7.93 1.96 7.12
C PRO A 25 -6.58 1.53 6.50
N VAL A 26 -6.54 0.31 6.01
CA VAL A 26 -5.46 -0.21 5.16
C VAL A 26 -6.02 -0.26 3.75
N ALA A 27 -5.43 0.52 2.86
CA ALA A 27 -5.80 0.54 1.46
C ALA A 27 -4.55 0.70 0.59
N CYS A 28 -4.63 0.18 -0.64
CA CYS A 28 -3.58 0.27 -1.62
C CYS A 28 -4.10 0.62 -3.02
N VAL A 29 -3.24 1.25 -3.81
CA VAL A 29 -3.40 1.38 -5.25
C VAL A 29 -2.20 0.74 -5.96
N PHE A 30 -2.49 -0.02 -7.01
CA PHE A 30 -1.49 -0.58 -7.90
C PHE A 30 -1.36 0.35 -9.10
N VAL A 31 -0.14 0.79 -9.36
CA VAL A 31 0.16 1.75 -10.42
C VAL A 31 1.09 1.09 -11.41
N HIS A 32 0.75 1.16 -12.69
CA HIS A 32 1.65 0.71 -13.75
C HIS A 32 2.73 1.77 -13.99
N GLU A 33 3.98 1.41 -13.71
CA GLU A 33 5.09 2.35 -13.59
C GLU A 33 5.35 3.17 -14.86
N LYS A 34 5.20 2.56 -16.05
CA LYS A 34 5.51 3.24 -17.31
C LYS A 34 4.44 4.22 -17.77
N SER A 35 3.17 3.96 -17.46
CA SER A 35 2.05 4.84 -17.83
C SER A 35 1.62 5.75 -16.69
N ASP A 36 2.17 5.53 -15.49
CA ASP A 36 1.83 6.25 -14.27
C ASP A 36 0.30 6.24 -13.99
N SER A 37 -0.33 5.10 -14.25
CA SER A 37 -1.80 4.96 -14.17
C SER A 37 -2.17 3.94 -13.11
N VAL A 38 -3.21 4.23 -12.33
CA VAL A 38 -3.81 3.23 -11.44
C VAL A 38 -4.44 2.12 -12.29
N VAL A 39 -4.07 0.87 -11.99
CA VAL A 39 -4.55 -0.33 -12.70
C VAL A 39 -5.45 -1.20 -11.84
N ALA A 40 -5.32 -1.08 -10.52
CA ALA A 40 -6.19 -1.72 -9.55
C ALA A 40 -6.06 -1.01 -8.21
N TYR A 41 -7.03 -1.24 -7.33
CA TYR A 41 -7.01 -0.72 -5.97
C TYR A 41 -7.64 -1.74 -5.03
N GLY A 42 -7.40 -1.57 -3.74
CA GLY A 42 -7.98 -2.43 -2.72
C GLY A 42 -8.00 -1.77 -1.36
N LEU A 43 -8.98 -2.16 -0.55
CA LEU A 43 -9.10 -1.83 0.86
C LEU A 43 -9.32 -3.12 1.64
N ASN A 44 -9.04 -3.14 2.94
CA ASN A 44 -9.33 -4.32 3.76
C ASN A 44 -10.83 -4.65 3.68
N ASP A 45 -11.12 -5.93 3.46
CA ASP A 45 -12.45 -6.48 3.18
C ASP A 45 -12.74 -7.67 4.12
N THR A 46 -12.09 -7.70 5.28
CA THR A 46 -12.10 -8.84 6.21
C THR A 46 -13.44 -8.98 6.94
N ASN A 47 -14.13 -7.87 7.19
CA ASN A 47 -15.43 -7.82 7.82
C ASN A 47 -16.52 -8.33 6.86
N ASP A 48 -16.51 -7.87 5.61
CA ASP A 48 -17.57 -8.19 4.65
C ASP A 48 -17.35 -9.58 4.02
N SER A 49 -16.10 -9.95 3.71
CA SER A 49 -15.79 -11.28 3.19
C SER A 49 -15.76 -12.39 4.26
N LEU A 50 -15.75 -12.03 5.55
CA LEU A 50 -15.52 -12.95 6.67
C LEU A 50 -14.22 -13.76 6.55
N SER A 51 -13.24 -13.24 5.79
CA SER A 51 -11.95 -13.90 5.54
C SER A 51 -10.82 -13.07 6.11
N GLY A 52 -10.03 -13.66 7.00
CA GLY A 52 -8.82 -13.04 7.55
C GLY A 52 -7.69 -12.81 6.53
N THR A 53 -7.87 -13.22 5.27
CA THR A 53 -6.89 -13.01 4.19
C THR A 53 -7.29 -11.93 3.18
N ALA A 54 -8.50 -11.37 3.29
CA ALA A 54 -9.03 -10.35 2.37
C ALA A 54 -8.44 -8.96 2.69
N HIS A 55 -7.12 -8.85 2.65
CA HIS A 55 -6.40 -7.59 2.82
C HIS A 55 -6.41 -6.77 1.53
N ALA A 56 -6.18 -5.46 1.65
CA ALA A 56 -6.11 -4.52 0.55
C ALA A 56 -5.30 -5.03 -0.65
N GLU A 57 -4.11 -5.59 -0.41
CA GLU A 57 -3.22 -6.08 -1.47
C GLU A 57 -3.80 -7.28 -2.21
N PHE A 58 -4.49 -8.19 -1.50
CA PHE A 58 -5.19 -9.32 -2.13
C PHE A 58 -6.43 -8.87 -2.91
N VAL A 59 -7.15 -7.86 -2.42
CA VAL A 59 -8.26 -7.25 -3.15
C VAL A 59 -7.76 -6.64 -4.46
N ALA A 60 -6.69 -5.84 -4.42
CA ALA A 60 -6.10 -5.23 -5.61
C ALA A 60 -5.55 -6.28 -6.60
N MET A 61 -4.85 -7.31 -6.10
CA MET A 61 -4.37 -8.42 -6.96
C MET A 61 -5.52 -9.17 -7.64
N ARG A 62 -6.63 -9.42 -6.93
CA ARG A 62 -7.82 -10.07 -7.51
C ARG A 62 -8.46 -9.18 -8.57
N MET A 63 -8.68 -7.90 -8.28
CA MET A 63 -9.22 -6.92 -9.22
C MET A 63 -8.40 -6.89 -10.51
N LEU A 64 -7.07 -6.76 -10.41
CA LEU A 64 -6.20 -6.74 -11.59
C LEU A 64 -6.26 -8.06 -12.37
N ARG A 65 -6.20 -9.20 -11.68
CA ARG A 65 -6.30 -10.52 -12.31
C ARG A 65 -7.58 -10.62 -13.12
N ASP A 66 -8.71 -10.25 -12.53
CA ASP A 66 -10.03 -10.40 -13.15
C ASP A 66 -10.18 -9.47 -14.36
N ALA A 67 -9.72 -8.22 -14.24
CA ALA A 67 -9.65 -7.26 -15.34
C ALA A 67 -8.82 -7.80 -16.52
N VAL A 68 -7.60 -8.28 -16.25
CA VAL A 68 -6.68 -8.80 -17.26
C VAL A 68 -7.20 -10.09 -17.91
N GLN A 69 -7.82 -10.98 -17.13
CA GLN A 69 -8.46 -12.19 -17.65
C GLN A 69 -9.65 -11.88 -18.56
N ALA A 70 -10.46 -10.87 -18.24
CA ALA A 70 -11.55 -10.41 -19.10
C ALA A 70 -11.04 -9.94 -20.48
N GLN A 71 -9.80 -9.45 -20.55
CA GLN A 71 -9.12 -9.09 -21.81
C GLN A 71 -8.50 -10.29 -22.55
N GLY A 72 -8.70 -11.51 -22.05
CA GLY A 72 -8.18 -12.74 -22.63
C GLY A 72 -6.66 -12.85 -22.58
N TYR A 73 -6.05 -12.31 -21.53
CA TYR A 73 -4.62 -12.48 -21.23
C TYR A 73 -4.42 -13.80 -20.45
N ALA A 74 -3.40 -14.56 -20.82
CA ALA A 74 -2.94 -15.74 -20.13
C ALA A 74 -2.14 -15.39 -18.86
N SER A 75 -1.98 -16.37 -17.96
CA SER A 75 -1.28 -16.20 -16.68
C SER A 75 0.17 -15.69 -16.83
N VAL A 76 0.85 -16.02 -17.92
CA VAL A 76 2.23 -15.54 -18.19
C VAL A 76 2.24 -14.03 -18.39
N GLN A 77 1.26 -13.47 -19.09
CA GLN A 77 1.20 -12.03 -19.33
C GLN A 77 0.83 -11.27 -18.06
N LEU A 78 -0.04 -11.84 -17.21
CA LEU A 78 -0.35 -11.29 -15.89
C LEU A 78 0.91 -11.20 -15.01
N LYS A 79 1.75 -12.24 -14.99
CA LYS A 79 3.03 -12.21 -14.25
C LYS A 79 3.97 -11.10 -14.74
N GLN A 80 4.06 -10.90 -16.06
CA GLN A 80 4.89 -9.80 -16.60
C GLN A 80 4.33 -8.44 -16.21
N LEU A 81 3.01 -8.29 -16.23
CA LEU A 81 2.36 -7.04 -15.81
C LEU A 81 2.63 -6.73 -14.33
N PHE A 82 2.58 -7.71 -13.44
CA PHE A 82 2.92 -7.50 -12.02
C PHE A 82 4.34 -6.96 -11.80
N LYS A 83 5.29 -7.30 -12.67
CA LYS A 83 6.65 -6.74 -12.62
C LYS A 83 6.71 -5.27 -13.00
N GLU A 84 5.71 -4.76 -13.71
CA GLU A 84 5.62 -3.35 -14.11
C GLU A 84 4.76 -2.54 -13.13
N ILE A 85 4.37 -3.12 -11.99
CA ILE A 85 3.50 -2.50 -10.99
C ILE A 85 4.28 -2.05 -9.76
N VAL A 86 3.94 -0.85 -9.30
CA VAL A 86 4.29 -0.31 -7.99
C VAL A 86 3.07 -0.40 -7.08
N CYS A 87 3.23 -0.97 -5.89
CA CYS A 87 2.20 -0.98 -4.86
C CYS A 87 2.35 0.25 -3.96
N TYR A 88 1.36 1.13 -3.91
CA TYR A 88 1.26 2.21 -2.94
C TYR A 88 0.26 1.82 -1.86
N VAL A 89 0.66 1.74 -0.60
CA VAL A 89 -0.20 1.24 0.49
C VAL A 89 -0.05 2.07 1.76
N THR A 90 -1.15 2.35 2.46
CA THR A 90 -1.12 3.25 3.63
C THR A 90 -0.29 2.69 4.79
N VAL A 91 -0.34 1.38 5.00
CA VAL A 91 0.36 0.66 6.07
C VAL A 91 1.26 -0.40 5.44
N GLU A 92 2.45 -0.59 6.00
CA GLU A 92 3.38 -1.64 5.57
C GLU A 92 2.66 -2.99 5.40
N PRO A 93 2.84 -3.66 4.25
CA PRO A 93 2.29 -4.99 4.01
C PRO A 93 2.65 -5.96 5.12
N CYS A 94 1.64 -6.71 5.60
CA CYS A 94 1.91 -7.77 6.55
C CYS A 94 2.76 -8.88 5.91
N ILE A 95 3.37 -9.76 6.71
CA ILE A 95 4.20 -10.89 6.23
C ILE A 95 3.54 -11.67 5.09
N MET A 96 2.24 -11.96 5.21
CA MET A 96 1.46 -12.66 4.18
C MET A 96 1.39 -11.86 2.87
N CYS A 97 1.06 -10.56 2.95
CA CYS A 97 0.92 -9.72 1.78
C CYS A 97 2.28 -9.44 1.13
N ALA A 98 3.31 -9.14 1.93
CA ALA A 98 4.68 -8.99 1.48
C ALA A 98 5.17 -10.23 0.70
N SER A 99 4.89 -11.43 1.22
CA SER A 99 5.23 -12.68 0.52
C SER A 99 4.46 -12.84 -0.79
N ALA A 100 3.16 -12.55 -0.81
CA ALA A 100 2.35 -12.65 -2.02
C ALA A 100 2.79 -11.66 -3.11
N LEU A 101 3.01 -10.39 -2.75
CA LEU A 101 3.51 -9.35 -3.66
C LEU A 101 4.85 -9.75 -4.28
N LYS A 102 5.79 -10.25 -3.45
CA LYS A 102 7.10 -10.73 -3.92
C LYS A 102 6.96 -11.92 -4.87
N GLN A 103 6.15 -12.92 -4.55
CA GLN A 103 5.94 -14.09 -5.41
C GLN A 103 5.32 -13.72 -6.77
N MET A 104 4.48 -12.68 -6.82
CA MET A 104 3.92 -12.13 -8.06
C MET A 104 4.92 -11.29 -8.86
N GLY A 105 6.04 -10.92 -8.27
CA GLY A 105 7.09 -10.13 -8.92
C GLY A 105 6.89 -8.62 -8.84
N ILE A 106 6.03 -8.13 -7.92
CA ILE A 106 5.95 -6.69 -7.66
C ILE A 106 7.30 -6.23 -7.09
N HIS A 107 7.98 -5.39 -7.86
CA HIS A 107 9.37 -5.03 -7.62
C HIS A 107 9.52 -3.80 -6.72
N LYS A 108 8.45 -3.04 -6.47
CA LYS A 108 8.48 -1.80 -5.69
C LYS A 108 7.23 -1.62 -4.84
N ILE A 109 7.45 -1.31 -3.56
CA ILE A 109 6.40 -1.02 -2.58
C ILE A 109 6.68 0.33 -1.93
N VAL A 110 5.73 1.25 -2.07
CA VAL A 110 5.71 2.55 -1.42
C VAL A 110 4.68 2.48 -0.29
N PHE A 111 5.05 2.88 0.92
CA PHE A 111 4.10 2.85 2.02
C PHE A 111 4.24 3.98 3.03
N GLY A 112 3.14 4.23 3.74
CA GLY A 112 3.06 5.27 4.76
C GLY A 112 3.73 4.88 6.06
N CYS A 113 2.99 4.23 6.96
CA CYS A 113 3.52 3.84 8.26
C CYS A 113 3.90 2.35 8.33
N GLY A 114 4.78 2.02 9.27
CA GLY A 114 5.12 0.63 9.58
C GLY A 114 3.94 -0.15 10.14
N ASN A 115 4.07 -1.48 10.17
CA ASN A 115 3.10 -2.39 10.77
C ASN A 115 3.73 -3.09 11.97
N ASP A 116 3.54 -2.48 13.15
CA ASP A 116 4.19 -2.87 14.42
C ASP A 116 3.95 -4.32 14.84
N ARG A 117 2.88 -4.96 14.36
CA ARG A 117 2.51 -6.33 14.76
C ARG A 117 2.85 -7.37 13.72
N PHE A 118 2.74 -7.04 12.44
CA PHE A 118 2.77 -8.03 11.36
C PHE A 118 3.63 -7.60 10.17
N GLY A 119 4.41 -6.52 10.26
CA GLY A 119 5.17 -5.95 9.15
C GLY A 119 6.14 -6.92 8.49
N GLY A 120 5.92 -7.16 7.20
CA GLY A 120 6.67 -8.11 6.39
C GLY A 120 7.82 -7.49 5.60
N ASN A 121 8.02 -6.18 5.67
CA ASN A 121 8.99 -5.44 4.87
C ASN A 121 10.04 -4.72 5.74
N GLY A 122 10.18 -5.07 7.01
CA GLY A 122 11.24 -4.56 7.88
C GLY A 122 10.85 -4.49 9.36
N THR A 123 9.57 -4.23 9.69
CA THR A 123 9.19 -4.03 11.09
C THR A 123 9.26 -5.31 11.92
N VAL A 124 8.80 -6.44 11.38
CA VAL A 124 8.88 -7.76 12.05
C VAL A 124 9.77 -8.72 11.28
N LEU A 125 9.53 -8.87 9.97
CA LEU A 125 10.37 -9.65 9.06
C LEU A 125 10.71 -8.83 7.81
N SER A 126 11.76 -9.24 7.11
CA SER A 126 12.21 -8.62 5.86
C SER A 126 11.97 -9.55 4.67
N ILE A 127 10.70 -9.88 4.38
CA ILE A 127 10.31 -10.77 3.27
C ILE A 127 10.76 -10.19 1.93
N HIS A 128 10.67 -8.87 1.77
CA HIS A 128 11.17 -8.13 0.60
C HIS A 128 12.63 -8.47 0.22
N SER A 129 13.44 -8.93 1.18
CA SER A 129 14.84 -9.32 1.01
C SER A 129 15.15 -10.69 1.62
N ASP A 130 14.16 -11.56 1.80
CA ASP A 130 14.44 -12.93 2.24
C ASP A 130 14.95 -13.79 1.07
N LYS A 131 15.55 -14.94 1.39
CA LYS A 131 15.96 -15.95 0.40
C LYS A 131 14.95 -17.09 0.25
N SER A 132 14.03 -17.23 1.19
CA SER A 132 13.02 -18.29 1.23
C SER A 132 11.82 -18.03 0.32
N THR A 133 11.48 -16.76 0.07
CA THR A 133 10.37 -16.39 -0.79
C THR A 133 10.91 -16.02 -2.17
N THR A 134 10.56 -16.80 -3.20
CA THR A 134 11.06 -16.61 -4.57
C THR A 134 9.96 -16.20 -5.53
N VAL A 135 10.33 -15.45 -6.57
CA VAL A 135 9.42 -15.16 -7.69
C VAL A 135 9.18 -16.46 -8.45
N ALA A 136 7.92 -16.79 -8.71
CA ALA A 136 7.56 -18.06 -9.35
C ALA A 136 8.14 -18.18 -10.76
N GLY A 137 9.19 -19.01 -10.92
CA GLY A 137 9.89 -19.25 -12.18
C GLY A 137 11.17 -18.44 -12.38
N SER A 138 11.65 -17.74 -11.35
CA SER A 138 12.96 -17.08 -11.34
C SER A 138 13.97 -17.84 -10.47
N THR A 139 15.21 -17.88 -10.91
CA THR A 139 16.38 -18.29 -10.10
C THR A 139 17.15 -17.10 -9.54
N GLU A 140 16.76 -15.89 -9.91
CA GLU A 140 17.41 -14.66 -9.47
C GLU A 140 16.85 -14.19 -8.13
N TYR A 141 17.76 -13.69 -7.30
CA TYR A 141 17.43 -13.08 -6.02
C TYR A 141 16.91 -11.66 -6.26
N ASP A 142 15.61 -11.54 -6.51
CA ASP A 142 14.97 -10.24 -6.67
C ASP A 142 14.61 -9.66 -5.31
N ARG A 143 15.32 -8.59 -4.93
CA ARG A 143 14.96 -7.72 -3.80
C ARG A 143 13.83 -6.80 -4.24
N THR A 144 12.74 -6.75 -3.49
CA THR A 144 11.71 -5.73 -3.67
C THR A 144 12.21 -4.39 -3.10
N ILE A 145 12.15 -3.34 -3.92
CA ILE A 145 12.51 -1.98 -3.53
C ILE A 145 11.44 -1.42 -2.60
N LEU A 146 11.87 -0.85 -1.48
CA LEU A 146 10.97 -0.22 -0.52
C LEU A 146 11.10 1.30 -0.54
N VAL A 147 9.98 2.00 -0.41
CA VAL A 147 9.93 3.44 -0.18
C VAL A 147 8.99 3.70 1.01
N PRO A 148 9.52 3.62 2.24
CA PRO A 148 8.72 3.81 3.45
C PRO A 148 8.56 5.30 3.79
N GLY A 149 7.59 5.62 4.64
CA GLY A 149 7.50 6.92 5.30
C GLY A 149 6.76 8.02 4.52
N ILE A 150 6.14 7.71 3.37
CA ILE A 150 5.40 8.72 2.59
C ILE A 150 4.03 8.93 3.19
N ARG A 151 3.70 10.14 3.68
CA ARG A 151 2.45 10.41 4.45
C ARG A 151 2.28 9.52 5.68
N ARG A 152 3.39 9.22 6.36
CA ARG A 152 3.43 8.34 7.53
C ARG A 152 2.48 8.76 8.65
N ARG A 153 2.45 10.06 8.97
CA ARG A 153 1.64 10.58 10.09
C ARG A 153 0.16 10.46 9.79
N GLU A 154 -0.26 10.74 8.56
CA GLU A 154 -1.64 10.57 8.09
C GLU A 154 -2.11 9.12 8.22
N ALA A 155 -1.28 8.16 7.77
CA ALA A 155 -1.57 6.73 7.93
C ALA A 155 -1.70 6.31 9.40
N ILE A 156 -0.79 6.78 10.27
CA ILE A 156 -0.88 6.55 11.73
C ILE A 156 -2.17 7.14 12.29
N MET A 157 -2.54 8.35 11.89
CA MET A 157 -3.75 9.02 12.39
C MET A 157 -5.02 8.27 12.01
N LEU A 158 -5.13 7.77 10.77
CA LEU A 158 -6.26 6.93 10.37
C LEU A 158 -6.35 5.64 11.21
N LEU A 159 -5.23 4.96 11.48
CA LEU A 159 -5.21 3.81 12.39
C LEU A 159 -5.65 4.19 13.80
N ARG A 160 -5.20 5.33 14.32
CA ARG A 160 -5.65 5.83 15.63
C ARG A 160 -7.15 6.10 15.66
N TYR A 161 -7.72 6.69 14.60
CA TYR A 161 -9.17 6.87 14.47
C TYR A 161 -9.90 5.54 14.53
N PHE A 162 -9.42 4.53 13.80
CA PHE A 162 -9.98 3.18 13.84
C PHE A 162 -9.93 2.54 15.25
N TYR A 163 -8.81 2.66 15.97
CA TYR A 163 -8.66 2.04 17.28
C TYR A 163 -9.47 2.70 18.40
N VAL A 164 -9.79 3.99 18.25
CA VAL A 164 -10.66 4.73 19.18
C VAL A 164 -12.13 4.40 18.95
N ARG A 165 -12.55 4.10 17.70
CA ARG A 165 -13.92 3.64 17.42
C ARG A 165 -14.24 2.36 18.21
N GLU A 166 -15.43 2.30 18.80
CA GLU A 166 -15.91 1.11 19.47
C GLU A 166 -16.18 0.01 18.44
N ASN A 167 -15.82 -1.23 18.79
CA ASN A 167 -16.17 -2.37 17.96
C ASN A 167 -17.45 -2.97 18.51
N ASP A 168 -18.59 -2.49 18.02
CA ASP A 168 -19.92 -2.95 18.43
C ASP A 168 -20.19 -4.41 18.05
N ARG A 169 -19.36 -4.99 17.16
CA ARG A 169 -19.44 -6.40 16.75
C ARG A 169 -18.68 -7.35 17.68
N ALA A 170 -17.95 -6.84 18.68
CA ALA A 170 -17.24 -7.68 19.63
C ALA A 170 -18.23 -8.43 20.56
N PRO A 171 -18.04 -9.74 20.85
CA PRO A 171 -18.94 -10.52 21.72
C PRO A 171 -19.13 -9.92 23.13
N LYS A 172 -18.11 -9.18 23.59
CA LYS A 172 -18.15 -8.36 24.81
C LYS A 172 -17.55 -6.99 24.47
N PRO A 173 -18.36 -6.00 24.07
CA PRO A 173 -17.87 -4.65 23.81
C PRO A 173 -17.19 -4.14 25.07
N ARG A 174 -15.90 -3.79 24.98
CA ARG A 174 -15.23 -3.01 26.03
C ARG A 174 -15.44 -1.55 25.68
N THR A 175 -16.06 -0.80 26.58
CA THR A 175 -16.16 0.66 26.45
C THR A 175 -14.77 1.25 26.29
N LYS A 176 -14.58 2.05 25.24
CA LYS A 176 -13.30 2.71 24.96
C LYS A 176 -13.29 4.19 25.36
N ALA A 177 -14.29 4.62 26.14
CA ALA A 177 -14.53 6.01 26.55
C ALA A 177 -13.32 6.75 27.15
N GLU A 178 -12.33 6.04 27.71
CA GLU A 178 -11.13 6.65 28.32
C GLU A 178 -9.93 6.78 27.36
N ARG A 179 -10.02 6.27 26.12
CA ARG A 179 -8.91 6.38 25.15
C ARG A 179 -8.88 7.78 24.54
N ASN A 180 -8.05 8.64 25.12
CA ASN A 180 -7.69 9.92 24.51
C ASN A 180 -6.94 9.68 23.19
N LEU A 181 -7.47 10.25 22.12
CA LEU A 181 -6.83 10.23 20.82
C LEU A 181 -5.61 11.16 20.84
N ASP A 182 -4.41 10.60 20.79
CA ASP A 182 -3.19 11.37 20.63
C ASP A 182 -3.01 11.85 19.18
N LYS A 183 -2.97 13.17 19.00
CA LYS A 183 -2.76 13.83 17.70
C LYS A 183 -1.36 14.42 17.55
N ASN A 184 -0.54 14.40 18.60
CA ASN A 184 0.67 15.22 18.70
C ASN A 184 1.95 14.38 18.70
N THR A 185 1.94 13.21 19.35
CA THR A 185 3.14 12.38 19.41
C THR A 185 3.13 11.32 18.32
N PHE A 186 4.30 11.07 17.74
CA PHE A 186 4.51 10.00 16.76
C PHE A 186 5.78 9.25 17.15
N PRO A 187 5.79 7.90 17.08
CA PRO A 187 6.99 7.15 17.37
C PRO A 187 8.11 7.50 16.38
N PRO A 188 9.39 7.40 16.78
CA PRO A 188 10.51 7.65 15.86
C PRO A 188 10.46 6.69 14.67
N MET A 189 10.88 7.17 13.50
CA MET A 189 10.93 6.37 12.28
C MET A 189 12.24 5.60 12.23
N GLN A 190 12.22 4.31 12.59
CA GLN A 190 13.39 3.43 12.56
C GLN A 190 13.74 3.06 11.11
N TRP A 191 14.38 3.97 10.36
CA TRP A 191 14.67 3.80 8.93
C TRP A 191 15.50 2.57 8.62
N CYS A 192 16.44 2.23 9.52
CA CYS A 192 17.34 1.09 9.39
C CYS A 192 16.62 -0.27 9.34
N ASN A 193 15.35 -0.34 9.75
CA ASN A 193 14.53 -1.54 9.61
C ASN A 193 14.17 -1.84 8.15
N TYR A 194 14.09 -0.81 7.31
CA TYR A 194 13.57 -0.91 5.95
C TYR A 194 14.65 -0.69 4.89
N LEU A 195 15.60 0.21 5.17
CA LEU A 195 16.60 0.68 4.21
C LEU A 195 17.98 0.73 4.84
N THR A 196 19.00 0.45 4.05
CA THR A 196 20.36 0.88 4.40
C THR A 196 20.49 2.39 4.23
N ARG A 197 21.51 2.98 4.84
CA ARG A 197 21.82 4.41 4.68
C ARG A 197 22.04 4.78 3.20
N ASP A 198 22.71 3.90 2.44
CA ASP A 198 22.97 4.11 1.00
C ASP A 198 21.70 3.99 0.15
N ASP A 199 20.82 3.01 0.46
CA ASP A 199 19.52 2.90 -0.19
C ASP A 199 18.67 4.16 0.08
N PHE A 200 18.69 4.66 1.32
CA PHE A 200 18.00 5.89 1.70
C PHE A 200 18.49 7.08 0.88
N THR A 201 19.82 7.31 0.82
CA THR A 201 20.41 8.39 0.01
C THR A 201 20.04 8.23 -1.47
N THR A 202 20.02 7.00 -1.99
CA THR A 202 19.64 6.74 -3.38
C THR A 202 18.18 7.09 -3.66
N ILE A 203 17.27 6.81 -2.72
CA ILE A 203 15.83 7.02 -2.89
C ILE A 203 15.42 8.48 -2.65
N PHE A 204 15.96 9.09 -1.60
CA PHE A 204 15.50 10.40 -1.09
C PHE A 204 16.49 11.54 -1.36
N GLY A 205 17.76 11.22 -1.64
CA GLY A 205 18.83 12.18 -1.87
C GLY A 205 19.63 12.52 -0.61
N GLU A 206 20.90 12.86 -0.80
CA GLU A 206 21.83 13.27 0.26
C GLU A 206 21.30 14.38 1.18
N PRO A 207 20.56 15.40 0.70
CA PRO A 207 20.05 16.46 1.59
C PRO A 207 19.12 15.98 2.72
N LEU A 208 18.51 14.80 2.58
CA LEU A 208 17.60 14.24 3.58
C LEU A 208 18.28 13.21 4.51
N ILE A 209 19.59 12.98 4.38
CA ILE A 209 20.28 11.91 5.11
C ILE A 209 20.22 12.08 6.64
N SER A 210 20.15 13.31 7.13
CA SER A 210 19.96 13.59 8.56
C SER A 210 18.67 12.99 9.12
N LYS A 211 17.62 12.83 8.29
CA LYS A 211 16.37 12.18 8.69
C LYS A 211 16.56 10.69 8.99
N TYR A 212 17.42 10.03 8.22
CA TYR A 212 17.83 8.65 8.49
C TYR A 212 18.60 8.59 9.81
N ASP A 213 19.65 9.41 9.95
CA ASP A 213 20.57 9.37 11.10
C ASP A 213 19.85 9.71 12.43
N ASN A 214 18.83 10.58 12.39
CA ASN A 214 18.07 11.01 13.57
C ASN A 214 16.74 10.25 13.79
N ASN A 215 16.37 9.29 12.93
CA ASN A 215 15.07 8.60 12.95
C ASN A 215 13.85 9.55 12.86
N GLU A 216 13.95 10.58 12.03
CA GLU A 216 12.91 11.59 11.81
C GLU A 216 12.05 11.29 10.57
N ASP A 217 10.82 11.83 10.53
CA ASP A 217 9.98 11.78 9.33
C ASP A 217 10.58 12.60 8.17
N LEU A 218 10.27 12.22 6.91
CA LEU A 218 10.75 12.92 5.71
C LEU A 218 10.16 14.33 5.55
N ALA A 219 8.86 14.46 5.82
CA ALA A 219 8.15 15.74 5.75
C ALA A 219 8.23 16.48 7.09
N GLY A 220 7.97 17.79 7.07
CA GLY A 220 7.82 18.60 8.28
C GLY A 220 6.66 18.13 9.16
N GLU A 221 6.44 18.81 10.29
CA GLU A 221 5.51 18.34 11.32
C GLU A 221 4.02 18.37 10.93
N THR A 222 3.68 19.05 9.84
CA THR A 222 2.28 19.38 9.49
C THR A 222 1.57 18.23 8.80
N ILE A 223 0.56 17.70 9.48
CA ILE A 223 -0.35 16.67 8.97
C ILE A 223 -1.38 17.33 8.06
N ASN A 224 -1.68 16.70 6.92
CA ASN A 224 -2.81 17.11 6.09
C ASN A 224 -4.13 16.62 6.70
N TRP A 225 -4.67 17.39 7.65
CA TRP A 225 -5.93 17.07 8.34
C TRP A 225 -7.11 16.95 7.39
N ASP A 226 -7.21 17.83 6.38
CA ASP A 226 -8.30 17.80 5.40
C ASP A 226 -8.36 16.45 4.65
N MET A 227 -7.22 15.82 4.41
CA MET A 227 -7.17 14.51 3.75
C MET A 227 -7.69 13.37 4.64
N ILE A 228 -7.49 13.43 5.95
CA ILE A 228 -7.83 12.34 6.87
C ILE A 228 -9.11 12.57 7.68
N ASP A 229 -9.63 13.79 7.72
CA ASP A 229 -10.84 14.16 8.46
C ASP A 229 -12.07 14.25 7.54
N ASN A 230 -11.91 14.65 6.27
CA ASN A 230 -13.01 14.70 5.30
C ASN A 230 -13.30 13.31 4.70
N SER A 231 -14.57 13.04 4.41
CA SER A 231 -14.98 11.84 3.67
C SER A 231 -14.65 11.97 2.18
N HIS A 232 -14.33 10.85 1.54
CA HIS A 232 -13.95 10.77 0.12
C HIS A 232 -14.85 9.80 -0.65
N ASP A 233 -16.17 10.01 -0.60
CA ASP A 233 -17.15 9.06 -1.18
C ASP A 233 -17.00 8.88 -2.71
N SER A 234 -16.39 9.85 -3.40
CA SER A 234 -16.12 9.77 -4.84
C SER A 234 -14.90 8.92 -5.19
N ILE A 235 -14.03 8.57 -4.23
CA ILE A 235 -12.73 7.93 -4.52
C ILE A 235 -12.86 6.61 -5.26
N ILE A 236 -13.91 5.82 -4.96
CA ILE A 236 -14.18 4.56 -5.65
C ILE A 236 -14.45 4.81 -7.13
N ASN A 237 -15.27 5.81 -7.47
CA ASN A 237 -15.61 6.14 -8.84
C ASN A 237 -14.41 6.71 -9.61
N GLU A 238 -13.55 7.48 -8.94
CA GLU A 238 -12.31 8.03 -9.50
C GLU A 238 -11.34 6.89 -9.87
N LEU A 239 -11.01 6.02 -8.91
CA LEU A 239 -10.09 4.90 -9.12
C LEU A 239 -10.62 3.88 -10.13
N GLN A 240 -11.94 3.62 -10.13
CA GLN A 240 -12.56 2.74 -11.11
C GLN A 240 -12.45 3.29 -12.53
N ARG A 241 -12.60 4.61 -12.71
CA ARG A 241 -12.43 5.25 -14.03
C ARG A 241 -10.99 5.15 -14.52
N GLU A 242 -10.03 5.38 -13.63
CA GLU A 242 -8.60 5.25 -13.98
C GLU A 242 -8.22 3.82 -14.36
N SER A 243 -8.66 2.81 -13.60
CA SER A 243 -8.36 1.41 -13.91
C SER A 243 -9.00 0.97 -15.23
N GLN A 244 -10.23 1.42 -15.53
CA GLN A 244 -10.90 1.13 -16.81
C GLN A 244 -10.16 1.75 -18.01
N ASN A 245 -9.61 2.95 -17.86
CA ASN A 245 -8.79 3.57 -18.91
C ASN A 245 -7.56 2.71 -19.22
N PHE A 246 -6.96 2.09 -18.19
CA PHE A 246 -5.84 1.18 -18.38
C PHE A 246 -6.25 -0.13 -19.09
N GLU A 247 -7.41 -0.69 -18.78
CA GLU A 247 -7.93 -1.87 -19.48
C GLU A 247 -8.11 -1.61 -20.98
N LEU A 248 -8.65 -0.44 -21.36
CA LEU A 248 -8.77 -0.01 -22.76
C LEU A 248 -7.40 0.14 -23.42
N PHE A 249 -6.40 0.64 -22.69
CA PHE A 249 -5.02 0.69 -23.18
C PHE A 249 -4.46 -0.70 -23.48
N LEU A 250 -4.70 -1.69 -22.61
CA LEU A 250 -4.29 -3.08 -22.82
C LEU A 250 -4.95 -3.70 -24.07
N GLN A 251 -6.26 -3.49 -24.25
CA GLN A 251 -6.99 -3.94 -25.44
C GLN A 251 -6.37 -3.42 -26.74
N ASN A 252 -6.10 -2.11 -26.79
CA ASN A 252 -5.53 -1.46 -27.96
C ASN A 252 -4.11 -1.97 -28.28
N LYS A 253 -3.30 -2.29 -27.26
CA LYS A 253 -1.97 -2.89 -27.44
C LYS A 253 -2.05 -4.30 -28.02
N LYS A 254 -3.03 -5.10 -27.59
CA LYS A 254 -3.25 -6.46 -28.10
C LYS A 254 -3.65 -6.44 -29.59
N HIS A 255 -4.52 -5.52 -30.01
CA HIS A 255 -4.92 -5.38 -31.40
C HIS A 255 -3.75 -5.01 -32.33
N LYS A 256 -2.85 -4.11 -31.89
CA LYS A 256 -1.65 -3.74 -32.66
C LYS A 256 -0.62 -4.86 -32.85
N HIS A 257 -0.65 -5.90 -32.02
CA HIS A 257 0.24 -7.06 -32.14
C HIS A 257 -0.42 -8.27 -32.81
N SER A 258 -1.70 -8.17 -33.19
CA SER A 258 -2.46 -9.24 -33.87
C SER A 258 -2.70 -8.96 -35.36
N THR A 259 -2.22 -7.81 -35.86
CA THR A 259 -2.24 -7.38 -37.27
C THR A 259 -0.84 -7.34 -37.84
#